data_AF-A0A925ZA74-F1
#
_entry.id   AF-A0A925ZA74-F1
#
_cell.length_a   1.000
_cell.length_b   1.000
_cell.length_c   1.000
_cell.angle_alpha   90.00
_cell.angle_beta   90.00
_cell.angle_gamma   90.00
#
_symmetry.space_group_name_H-M   'P 1'
#
loop_
_entity.id
_entity.type
_entity.pdbx_description
1 polymer ?
#
loop_
_entity_poly.entity_id
_entity_poly.type
_entity_poly.pdbx_seq_one_letter_code
_entity_poly.pdbx_strand_id
1 'polypeptide(L)'
;MSSVTFAQRLDLVLKALSMSRARLAADLGIDKSLAGRWVSGAVQPSAYNLERLTVLVAVRCPGFTMLDWDRDLDGLADRLGVVANGAPAAKPAAPRSTPPRPPSGSRRGRPRAGRAQRRPASRRASARAS
;
A
#
# COMPACT_ATOMS: atom_id res chain seq x y z
N MET A 1 -21.43 -23.47 9.51
CA MET A 1 -19.98 -23.73 9.33
C MET A 1 -19.42 -22.63 8.46
N SER A 2 -18.51 -21.80 8.97
CA SER A 2 -17.96 -20.68 8.20
C SER A 2 -16.97 -21.20 7.17
N SER A 3 -17.28 -21.08 5.88
CA SER A 3 -16.41 -21.55 4.81
C SER A 3 -15.07 -20.79 4.83
N VAL A 4 -13.97 -21.51 5.03
CA VAL A 4 -12.62 -20.96 4.95
C VAL A 4 -12.39 -20.41 3.55
N THR A 5 -12.04 -19.13 3.46
CA THR A 5 -11.69 -18.49 2.18
C THR A 5 -10.22 -18.74 1.82
N PHE A 6 -9.91 -18.78 0.53
CA PHE A 6 -8.53 -18.84 0.04
C PHE A 6 -7.63 -17.74 0.64
N ALA A 7 -8.18 -16.54 0.86
CA ALA A 7 -7.47 -15.43 1.47
C ALA A 7 -6.99 -15.73 2.90
N GLN A 8 -7.80 -16.45 3.71
CA GLN A 8 -7.40 -16.88 5.05
C GLN A 8 -6.30 -17.95 5.01
N ARG A 9 -6.39 -18.90 4.06
CA ARG A 9 -5.33 -19.89 3.83
C ARG A 9 -4.02 -19.23 3.42
N LEU A 10 -4.08 -18.25 2.50
CA LEU A 10 -2.91 -17.50 2.05
C LEU A 10 -2.31 -16.63 3.16
N ASP A 11 -3.14 -15.96 3.99
CA ASP A 11 -2.65 -15.19 5.15
C ASP A 11 -1.97 -16.11 6.20
N LEU A 12 -2.51 -17.32 6.42
CA LEU A 12 -1.89 -18.34 7.27
C LEU A 12 -0.53 -18.82 6.70
N VAL A 13 -0.47 -19.18 5.41
CA VAL A 13 0.78 -19.57 4.74
C VAL A 13 1.83 -18.46 4.81
N LEU A 14 1.45 -17.21 4.58
CA LEU A 14 2.35 -16.06 4.69
C LEU A 14 2.87 -15.87 6.11
N LYS A 15 2.03 -16.04 7.14
CA LYS A 15 2.44 -16.00 8.55
C LYS A 15 3.40 -17.14 8.89
N ALA A 16 3.08 -18.37 8.48
CA ALA A 16 3.92 -19.55 8.71
C ALA A 16 5.32 -19.38 8.09
N LEU A 17 5.38 -18.86 6.86
CA LEU A 17 6.62 -18.57 6.13
C LEU A 17 7.32 -17.27 6.56
N SER A 18 6.80 -16.55 7.56
CA SER A 18 7.27 -15.21 7.98
C SER A 18 7.41 -14.22 6.80
N MET A 19 6.52 -14.33 5.80
CA MET A 19 6.61 -13.62 4.53
C MET A 19 5.61 -12.45 4.46
N SER A 20 6.09 -11.27 4.06
CA SER A 20 5.22 -10.12 3.83
C SER A 20 4.53 -10.17 2.46
N ARG A 21 3.37 -9.51 2.33
CA ARG A 21 2.65 -9.35 1.04
C ARG A 21 3.51 -8.69 -0.05
N ALA A 22 4.45 -7.82 0.34
CA ALA A 22 5.40 -7.19 -0.57
C ALA A 22 6.50 -8.18 -1.01
N ARG A 23 6.96 -9.07 -0.13
CA ARG A 23 7.90 -10.14 -0.50
C ARG A 23 7.25 -11.16 -1.43
N LEU A 24 5.99 -11.52 -1.17
CA LEU A 24 5.21 -12.39 -2.07
C LEU A 24 5.12 -11.79 -3.48
N ALA A 25 4.80 -10.49 -3.57
CA ALA A 25 4.72 -9.78 -4.84
C ALA A 25 6.06 -9.81 -5.61
N ALA A 26 7.17 -9.58 -4.90
CA ALA A 26 8.52 -9.62 -5.47
C ALA A 26 8.93 -11.04 -5.93
N ASP A 27 8.73 -12.07 -5.09
CA ASP A 27 9.11 -13.46 -5.43
C ASP A 27 8.26 -14.03 -6.59
N LEU A 28 7.02 -13.56 -6.76
CA LEU A 28 6.17 -13.93 -7.90
C LEU A 28 6.34 -13.00 -9.12
N GLY A 29 7.03 -11.86 -9.00
CA GLY A 29 7.11 -10.86 -10.06
C GLY A 29 5.74 -10.27 -10.46
N ILE A 30 4.87 -10.01 -9.47
CA ILE A 30 3.53 -9.43 -9.66
C ILE A 30 3.39 -8.09 -8.92
N ASP A 31 2.37 -7.31 -9.26
CA ASP A 31 2.08 -6.07 -8.56
C ASP A 31 1.75 -6.26 -7.07
N LYS A 32 2.31 -5.36 -6.25
CA LYS A 32 2.04 -5.27 -4.80
C LYS A 32 0.54 -5.09 -4.50
N SER A 33 -0.19 -4.40 -5.38
CA SER A 33 -1.65 -4.22 -5.27
C SER A 33 -2.40 -5.53 -5.53
N LEU A 34 -1.98 -6.34 -6.51
CA LEU A 34 -2.57 -7.64 -6.82
C LEU A 34 -2.37 -8.64 -5.67
N ALA A 35 -1.14 -8.76 -5.16
CA ALA A 35 -0.85 -9.56 -3.97
C ALA A 35 -1.67 -9.12 -2.75
N GLY A 36 -1.87 -7.80 -2.58
CA GLY A 36 -2.74 -7.24 -1.55
C GLY A 36 -4.21 -7.68 -1.71
N ARG A 37 -4.74 -7.71 -2.93
CA ARG A 37 -6.12 -8.14 -3.23
C ARG A 37 -6.35 -9.63 -3.03
N TRP A 38 -5.34 -10.48 -3.24
CA TRP A 38 -5.44 -11.92 -2.93
C TRP A 38 -5.56 -12.16 -1.43
N VAL A 39 -4.70 -11.53 -0.62
CA VAL A 39 -4.72 -11.71 0.84
C VAL A 39 -5.92 -11.00 1.49
N SER A 40 -6.52 -10.00 0.85
CA SER A 40 -7.80 -9.43 1.30
C SER A 40 -9.03 -10.16 0.77
N GLY A 41 -8.88 -11.22 -0.03
CA GLY A 41 -9.99 -11.95 -0.66
C GLY A 41 -10.79 -11.16 -1.70
N ALA A 42 -10.28 -10.02 -2.16
CA ALA A 42 -10.94 -9.18 -3.15
C ALA A 42 -10.80 -9.71 -4.59
N VAL A 43 -9.85 -10.62 -4.83
CA VAL A 43 -9.59 -11.32 -6.11
C VAL A 43 -9.03 -12.70 -5.78
N GLN A 44 -9.46 -13.75 -6.49
CA GLN A 44 -8.75 -15.03 -6.47
C GLN A 44 -7.62 -15.06 -7.51
N PRO A 45 -6.48 -15.72 -7.23
CA PRO A 45 -5.46 -15.97 -8.26
C PRO A 45 -6.02 -16.86 -9.38
N SER A 46 -5.55 -16.65 -10.61
CA SER A 46 -5.78 -17.60 -11.71
C SER A 46 -4.99 -18.91 -11.48
N ALA A 47 -5.36 -19.99 -12.17
CA ALA A 47 -4.68 -21.30 -12.04
C ALA A 47 -3.14 -21.21 -12.18
N TYR A 48 -2.64 -20.48 -13.18
CA TYR A 48 -1.20 -20.20 -13.35
C TYR A 48 -0.55 -19.51 -12.14
N ASN A 49 -1.26 -18.56 -11.51
CA ASN A 49 -0.77 -17.89 -10.31
C ASN A 49 -0.84 -18.79 -9.07
N LEU A 50 -1.84 -19.66 -8.98
CA LEU A 50 -1.96 -20.68 -7.93
C LEU A 50 -0.86 -21.74 -8.02
N GLU A 51 -0.50 -22.16 -9.23
CA GLU A 51 0.65 -23.03 -9.48
C GLU A 51 1.95 -22.37 -9.01
N ARG A 52 2.23 -21.13 -9.43
CA ARG A 52 3.43 -20.39 -9.01
C ARG A 52 3.47 -20.13 -7.50
N LEU A 53 2.33 -19.86 -6.87
CA LEU A 53 2.19 -19.82 -5.41
C LEU A 53 2.59 -21.16 -4.76
N THR A 54 2.07 -22.27 -5.29
CA THR A 54 2.34 -23.62 -4.78
C THR A 54 3.83 -23.96 -4.88
N VAL A 55 4.48 -23.67 -6.01
CA VAL A 55 5.93 -23.86 -6.19
C VAL A 55 6.74 -22.99 -5.21
N LEU A 56 6.38 -21.71 -5.04
CA LEU A 56 7.05 -20.78 -4.13
C LEU A 56 6.97 -21.23 -2.66
N VAL A 57 5.84 -21.83 -2.26
CA VAL A 57 5.64 -22.44 -0.94
C VAL A 57 6.41 -23.75 -0.83
N ALA A 58 6.37 -24.62 -1.86
CA ALA A 58 7.07 -25.90 -1.88
C ALA A 58 8.60 -25.78 -1.75
N VAL A 59 9.21 -24.68 -2.23
CA VAL A 59 10.63 -24.35 -2.01
C VAL A 59 10.98 -24.17 -0.52
N ARG A 60 10.01 -23.81 0.33
CA ARG A 60 10.20 -23.55 1.77
C ARG A 60 9.57 -24.61 2.66
N CYS A 61 8.49 -25.25 2.19
CA CYS A 61 7.80 -26.35 2.83
C CYS A 61 7.82 -27.57 1.88
N PRO A 62 8.84 -28.44 1.95
CA PRO A 62 8.99 -29.58 1.04
C PRO A 62 7.74 -30.48 1.00
N GLY A 63 7.31 -30.81 -0.21
CA GLY A 63 6.10 -31.61 -0.44
C GLY A 63 4.78 -30.86 -0.21
N PHE A 64 4.78 -29.52 -0.24
CA PHE A 64 3.55 -28.74 -0.39
C PHE A 64 3.03 -28.84 -1.82
N THR A 65 1.73 -29.05 -2.00
CA THR A 65 1.06 -29.37 -3.27
C THR A 65 -0.19 -28.54 -3.48
N MET A 66 -0.82 -28.59 -4.67
CA MET A 66 -2.06 -27.86 -4.90
C MET A 66 -3.21 -28.33 -3.98
N LEU A 67 -3.25 -29.63 -3.64
CA LEU A 67 -4.28 -30.21 -2.76
C LEU A 67 -4.22 -29.67 -1.32
N ASP A 68 -3.06 -29.14 -0.89
CA ASP A 68 -2.95 -28.52 0.42
C ASP A 68 -3.75 -27.19 0.51
N TRP A 69 -4.11 -26.58 -0.62
CA TRP A 69 -5.01 -25.42 -0.66
C TRP A 69 -6.49 -25.75 -0.47
N ASP A 70 -6.90 -27.02 -0.60
CA ASP A 70 -8.30 -27.45 -0.39
C ASP A 70 -8.60 -27.81 1.08
N ARG A 71 -7.55 -27.99 1.90
CA ARG A 71 -7.66 -28.22 3.34
C ARG A 71 -8.41 -27.09 4.07
N ASP A 72 -8.97 -27.41 5.23
CA ASP A 72 -9.34 -26.44 6.25
C ASP A 72 -8.09 -25.74 6.85
N LEU A 73 -8.30 -24.75 7.73
CA LEU A 73 -7.19 -23.98 8.30
C LEU A 73 -6.32 -24.81 9.25
N ASP A 74 -6.92 -25.73 10.01
CA ASP A 74 -6.21 -26.51 11.02
C ASP A 74 -5.32 -27.56 10.32
N GLY A 75 -5.86 -28.32 9.37
CA GLY A 75 -5.10 -29.27 8.55
C GLY A 75 -4.05 -28.60 7.65
N LEU A 76 -4.23 -27.33 7.27
CA LEU A 76 -3.19 -26.54 6.60
C LEU A 76 -2.11 -26.07 7.58
N ALA A 77 -2.46 -25.68 8.80
CA ALA A 77 -1.52 -25.29 9.84
C ALA A 77 -0.63 -26.46 10.28
N ASP A 78 -1.23 -27.63 10.49
CA ASP A 78 -0.53 -28.90 10.74
C ASP A 78 0.46 -29.21 9.60
N ARG A 79 0.04 -29.06 8.34
CA ARG A 79 0.92 -29.29 7.17
C ARG A 79 2.10 -28.32 7.12
N LEU A 80 1.91 -27.09 7.59
CA LEU A 80 2.94 -26.05 7.69
C LEU A 80 3.80 -26.16 8.97
N GLY A 81 3.46 -27.07 9.90
CA GLY A 81 4.17 -27.25 11.17
C GLY A 81 3.98 -26.09 12.17
N VAL A 82 2.89 -25.33 12.06
CA VAL A 82 2.55 -24.21 12.95
C VAL A 82 1.25 -24.46 13.68
N VAL A 83 1.23 -24.17 14.98
CA VAL A 83 -0.03 -24.09 15.72
C VAL A 83 -0.81 -22.87 15.24
N ALA A 84 -2.04 -23.06 14.74
CA ALA A 84 -2.93 -22.00 14.29
C ALA A 84 -3.46 -21.14 15.46
N ASN A 85 -2.59 -20.37 16.10
CA ASN A 85 -3.00 -19.48 17.18
C ASN A 85 -3.78 -18.29 16.58
N GLY A 86 -5.11 -18.40 16.61
CA GLY A 86 -6.03 -17.58 15.83
C GLY A 86 -6.01 -16.10 16.19
N ALA A 87 -5.23 -15.30 15.46
CA ALA A 87 -5.25 -13.84 15.52
C ALA A 87 -5.49 -13.25 14.13
N PRO A 88 -6.60 -12.49 13.92
CA PRO A 88 -6.85 -11.83 12.65
C PRO A 88 -5.79 -10.74 12.40
N ALA A 89 -5.23 -10.71 11.20
CA ALA A 89 -4.29 -9.66 10.81
C ALA A 89 -5.03 -8.31 10.70
N ALA A 90 -5.04 -7.55 11.80
CA ALA A 90 -5.59 -6.20 11.84
C ALA A 90 -4.99 -5.37 10.69
N LYS A 91 -5.86 -4.65 9.97
CA LYS A 91 -5.46 -3.78 8.85
C LYS A 91 -4.39 -2.80 9.34
N PRO A 92 -3.20 -2.72 8.70
CA PRO A 92 -2.34 -1.56 8.84
C PRO A 92 -3.05 -0.39 8.16
N ALA A 93 -3.80 0.38 8.94
CA ALA A 93 -4.28 1.68 8.51
C ALA A 93 -3.05 2.54 8.20
N ALA A 94 -3.01 3.13 6.99
CA ALA A 94 -1.84 3.88 6.54
C ALA A 94 -1.52 5.03 7.52
N PRO A 95 -0.23 5.31 7.80
CA PRO A 95 0.15 6.47 8.59
C PRO A 95 -0.31 7.73 7.85
N ARG A 96 -1.26 8.47 8.45
CA ARG A 96 -1.66 9.78 7.94
C ARG A 96 -0.48 10.73 8.14
N SER A 97 0.19 11.11 7.06
CA SER A 97 1.26 12.10 7.09
C SER A 97 0.70 13.45 7.54
N THR A 98 0.93 13.82 8.80
CA THR A 98 0.76 15.21 9.25
C THR A 98 1.91 16.05 8.68
N PRO A 99 1.63 17.15 7.94
CA PRO A 99 2.68 18.05 7.50
C PRO A 99 3.29 18.77 8.72
N PRO A 100 4.63 18.88 8.82
CA PRO A 100 5.26 19.58 9.93
C PRO A 100 4.98 21.09 9.85
N ARG A 101 4.53 21.63 10.97
CA ARG A 101 4.23 23.04 11.22
C ARG A 101 5.54 23.85 11.27
N PRO A 102 5.72 24.94 10.50
CA PRO A 102 6.95 25.72 10.52
C PRO A 102 7.13 26.46 11.87
N PRO A 103 8.37 26.54 12.41
CA PRO A 103 8.63 27.25 13.66
C PRO A 103 8.53 28.77 13.47
N SER A 104 7.84 29.43 14.41
CA SER A 104 7.75 30.88 14.46
C SER A 104 9.06 31.46 15.01
N GLY A 105 9.75 32.30 14.23
CA GLY A 105 11.09 32.81 14.53
C GLY A 105 11.30 34.26 14.09
N SER A 106 10.96 35.20 14.97
CA SER A 106 11.06 36.65 14.75
C SER A 106 12.49 37.17 14.52
N ARG A 107 12.66 38.17 13.61
CA ARG A 107 13.15 39.53 13.99
C ARG A 107 13.24 40.55 12.83
N ARG A 108 12.60 41.70 13.07
CA ARG A 108 13.09 43.10 12.93
C ARG A 108 13.88 43.50 11.67
N GLY A 109 13.29 44.43 10.89
CA GLY A 109 14.01 45.21 9.88
C GLY A 109 13.17 46.33 9.27
N ARG A 110 12.91 47.42 10.02
CA ARG A 110 12.60 48.75 9.43
C ARG A 110 13.90 49.56 9.40
N PRO A 111 14.13 50.35 8.34
CA PRO A 111 13.91 51.79 8.52
C PRO A 111 13.11 52.46 7.39
N ARG A 112 12.83 53.76 7.59
CA ARG A 112 12.09 54.68 6.72
C ARG A 112 12.96 55.27 5.60
N ALA A 113 12.27 55.97 4.69
CA ALA A 113 12.70 56.96 3.68
C ALA A 113 12.74 56.40 2.25
N GLY A 114 12.40 57.16 1.20
CA GLY A 114 12.17 58.61 1.14
C GLY A 114 10.86 59.07 0.50
N ARG A 115 10.64 60.38 0.60
CA ARG A 115 9.49 61.15 0.09
C ARG A 115 9.77 61.63 -1.34
N ALA A 116 8.70 62.07 -2.00
CA ALA A 116 8.67 62.95 -3.18
C ALA A 116 8.90 62.29 -4.57
N GLN A 117 8.34 62.76 -5.69
CA GLN A 117 7.28 63.74 -6.05
C GLN A 117 7.46 64.00 -7.55
N ARG A 118 6.39 63.95 -8.37
CA ARG A 118 6.09 64.85 -9.51
C ARG A 118 5.15 64.22 -10.55
N ARG A 119 3.96 64.81 -10.68
CA ARG A 119 3.27 65.02 -11.97
C ARG A 119 4.03 66.16 -12.69
N PRO A 120 4.07 66.27 -14.03
CA PRO A 120 2.91 66.66 -14.86
C PRO A 120 2.79 65.83 -16.17
N ALA A 121 1.61 65.47 -16.68
CA ALA A 121 0.61 66.24 -17.46
C ALA A 121 0.74 66.13 -19.00
N SER A 122 -0.37 65.73 -19.62
CA SER A 122 -0.91 66.16 -20.93
C SER A 122 -0.07 66.06 -22.23
N ARG A 123 -0.56 65.21 -23.15
CA ARG A 123 -0.92 65.54 -24.55
C ARG A 123 -2.00 64.53 -24.99
N ARG A 124 -3.18 64.99 -25.41
CA ARG A 124 -3.64 65.19 -26.81
C ARG A 124 -3.58 63.93 -27.69
N ALA A 125 -4.49 63.65 -28.62
CA ALA A 125 -5.89 64.06 -28.88
C ALA A 125 -6.32 63.39 -30.21
N SER A 126 -7.63 63.12 -30.40
CA SER A 126 -8.26 62.78 -31.71
C SER A 126 -7.79 61.46 -32.36
N ALA A 127 -8.56 60.70 -33.17
CA ALA A 127 -10.00 60.58 -33.46
C ALA A 127 -10.19 59.12 -33.99
N ARG A 128 -11.17 58.64 -34.79
CA ARG A 128 -12.32 59.19 -35.56
C ARG A 128 -13.26 58.02 -35.92
N ALA A 129 -14.55 58.30 -36.16
CA ALA A 129 -15.56 57.41 -36.77
C ALA A 129 -16.07 56.26 -35.86
N SER A 130 -17.34 55.85 -35.93
CA SER A 130 -18.44 56.22 -36.86
C SER A 130 -19.72 56.59 -36.10
#